data_AF-A0A4X2L4L2-F1
#
_entry.id   AF-A0A4X2L4L2-F1
#
_cell.length_a   1.000
_cell.length_b   1.000
_cell.length_c   1.000
_cell.angle_alpha   90.00
_cell.angle_beta   90.00
_cell.angle_gamma   90.00
#
_symmetry.space_group_name_H-M   'P 1'
#
loop_
_entity.id
_entity.type
_entity.pdbx_description
1 polymer ?
#
loop_
_entity_poly.entity_id
_entity_poly.type
_entity_poly.pdbx_seq_one_letter_code
_entity_poly.pdbx_strand_id
1 'polypeptide(L)'
;MFAKAFRVKSNTAVKGSDRRKLRADAAVAFPAFGPEQLLELVPGKDELNIVKLYAHKGDAVTVYVSGGNPVLFELKGTLYPTVYTLWSYPSLLPAFTTWPPVLEKLVGGADLMLPGLTVPPGGLPQVQQGDLCAITLVGNRAPVAIGVATMSTVEMLASGLKGRGFTVLHTYLDHLCPEGQQLDIKKSSYKKLSKFLHHMMKEQIVQVKELSKGVESIVAVDWKHPSITSFVVPEPSPTAQSVHEDTKEKPYHPPEIESLYCIPASMTSLFQAAGHKKGSTLSGSEVRAIIIDYAKKNNLVDADNKNLVKMDPILCDCILEKAEQNTILKLPWDKLIERCLQRLKPAYQVTFYGQEPIVKKGKICPIDITLAQRACNKKVTLVRNLEVFGLDPYSVAAILQQRGQASATITPVPGVKDAIQVQIQGNQINHLSRLLLEEYNIPRKYIQGLEKAPKAGKKK
;
A
#
# COMPACT_ATOMS: atom_id res chain seq x y z
N MET A 1 -12.88 3.93 -10.21
CA MET A 1 -13.34 4.78 -9.07
C MET A 1 -12.38 4.73 -7.88
N PHE A 2 -11.99 3.55 -7.40
CA PHE A 2 -11.16 3.38 -6.19
C PHE A 2 -9.64 3.35 -6.47
N ALA A 3 -9.20 3.96 -7.57
CA ALA A 3 -7.79 4.00 -7.98
C ALA A 3 -6.88 4.80 -7.02
N LYS A 4 -7.45 5.55 -6.08
CA LYS A 4 -6.75 6.29 -5.03
C LYS A 4 -7.36 5.96 -3.67
N ALA A 5 -6.55 6.11 -2.62
CA ALA A 5 -6.99 5.99 -1.25
C ALA A 5 -8.24 6.84 -0.99
N PHE A 6 -9.22 6.25 -0.31
CA PHE A 6 -10.49 6.88 0.05
C PHE A 6 -10.63 6.96 1.56
N ARG A 7 -11.50 7.86 2.02
CA ARG A 7 -11.75 8.03 3.45
C ARG A 7 -13.00 7.27 3.85
N VAL A 8 -12.87 6.36 4.82
CA VAL A 8 -14.02 5.71 5.46
C VAL A 8 -14.69 6.71 6.41
N LYS A 9 -15.99 6.95 6.21
CA LYS A 9 -16.82 7.81 7.05
C LYS A 9 -17.39 7.05 8.25
N SER A 10 -17.91 5.85 8.02
CA SER A 10 -18.53 5.02 9.05
C SER A 10 -18.57 3.57 8.63
N ASN A 11 -18.46 2.66 9.59
CA ASN A 11 -18.70 1.23 9.42
C ASN A 11 -19.78 0.81 10.43
N THR A 12 -20.90 0.27 9.96
CA THR A 12 -22.07 -0.07 10.78
C THR A 12 -22.67 -1.40 10.37
N ALA A 13 -22.98 -2.27 11.32
CA ALA A 13 -23.68 -3.53 11.07
C ALA A 13 -25.06 -3.28 10.44
N VAL A 14 -25.41 -4.08 9.42
CA VAL A 14 -26.68 -3.94 8.68
C VAL A 14 -27.84 -4.50 9.49
N LYS A 15 -28.84 -3.67 9.75
CA LYS A 15 -30.08 -4.05 10.45
C LYS A 15 -30.95 -4.98 9.60
N GLY A 16 -31.81 -5.77 10.25
CA GLY A 16 -32.66 -6.74 9.56
C GLY A 16 -33.58 -6.15 8.47
N SER A 17 -34.10 -4.93 8.67
CA SER A 17 -34.88 -4.21 7.66
C SER A 17 -34.05 -3.87 6.42
N ASP A 18 -32.83 -3.38 6.63
CA ASP A 18 -31.93 -2.92 5.59
C ASP A 18 -31.37 -4.11 4.80
N ARG A 19 -31.17 -5.26 5.45
CA ARG A 19 -30.82 -6.52 4.78
C ARG A 19 -31.90 -6.97 3.80
N ARG A 20 -33.17 -6.89 4.21
CA ARG A 20 -34.31 -7.27 3.33
C ARG A 20 -34.39 -6.33 2.14
N LYS A 21 -34.23 -5.03 2.37
CA LYS A 21 -34.19 -4.02 1.31
C LYS A 21 -33.04 -4.27 0.34
N LEU A 22 -31.82 -4.44 0.84
CA LEU A 22 -30.64 -4.72 0.02
C LEU A 22 -30.81 -5.97 -0.85
N ARG A 23 -31.43 -7.03 -0.31
CA ARG A 23 -31.71 -8.24 -1.08
C ARG A 23 -32.74 -8.01 -2.19
N ALA A 24 -33.77 -7.22 -1.92
CA ALA A 24 -34.76 -6.83 -2.94
C ALA A 24 -34.11 -5.97 -4.03
N ASP A 25 -33.30 -4.97 -3.65
CA ASP A 25 -32.58 -4.11 -4.57
C ASP A 25 -31.58 -4.91 -5.42
N ALA A 26 -30.89 -5.89 -4.83
CA ALA A 26 -30.00 -6.80 -5.55
C ALA A 26 -30.75 -7.73 -6.52
N ALA A 27 -31.94 -8.20 -6.16
CA ALA A 27 -32.77 -9.00 -7.06
C ALA A 27 -33.22 -8.21 -8.30
N VAL A 28 -33.51 -6.92 -8.12
CA VAL A 28 -33.87 -6.00 -9.21
C VAL A 28 -32.65 -5.66 -10.07
N ALA A 29 -31.51 -5.34 -9.43
CA ALA A 29 -30.28 -4.95 -10.13
C ALA A 29 -29.64 -6.13 -10.88
N PHE A 30 -29.80 -7.35 -10.37
CA PHE A 30 -29.17 -8.55 -10.91
C PHE A 30 -30.19 -9.69 -11.12
N PRO A 31 -31.02 -9.61 -12.18
CA PRO A 31 -32.07 -10.61 -12.43
C PRO A 31 -31.55 -12.04 -12.66
N ALA A 32 -30.26 -12.18 -13.00
CA ALA A 32 -29.60 -13.46 -13.17
C ALA A 32 -29.42 -14.23 -11.85
N PHE A 33 -29.55 -13.57 -10.69
CA PHE A 33 -29.45 -14.24 -9.40
C PHE A 33 -30.74 -14.95 -9.01
N GLY A 34 -30.61 -16.25 -8.70
CA GLY A 34 -31.66 -17.01 -8.03
C GLY A 34 -31.81 -16.65 -6.54
N PRO A 35 -32.91 -17.09 -5.91
CA PRO A 35 -33.17 -16.80 -4.49
C PRO A 35 -32.08 -17.34 -3.54
N GLU A 36 -31.47 -18.49 -3.88
CA GLU A 36 -30.36 -19.06 -3.10
C GLU A 36 -29.09 -18.21 -3.20
N GLN A 37 -28.74 -17.72 -4.40
CA GLN A 37 -27.56 -16.88 -4.61
C GLN A 37 -27.72 -15.52 -3.92
N LEU A 38 -28.93 -14.96 -3.88
CA LEU A 38 -29.23 -13.74 -3.12
C LEU A 38 -29.13 -13.95 -1.60
N LEU A 39 -29.43 -15.15 -1.10
CA LEU A 39 -29.24 -15.52 0.30
C LEU A 39 -27.76 -15.71 0.64
N GLU A 40 -26.95 -16.20 -0.30
CA GLU A 40 -25.50 -16.31 -0.14
C GLU A 40 -24.80 -14.94 -0.22
N LEU A 41 -25.22 -14.07 -1.15
CA LEU A 41 -24.66 -12.73 -1.32
C LEU A 41 -25.01 -11.80 -0.16
N VAL A 42 -26.24 -11.91 0.36
CA VAL A 42 -26.75 -11.14 1.50
C VAL A 42 -27.25 -12.12 2.58
N PRO A 43 -26.34 -12.65 3.42
CA PRO A 43 -26.70 -13.64 4.44
C PRO A 43 -27.75 -13.14 5.43
N GLY A 44 -28.62 -14.04 5.88
CA GLY A 44 -29.63 -13.73 6.88
C GLY A 44 -29.08 -13.66 8.31
N LYS A 45 -28.05 -14.45 8.61
CA LYS A 45 -27.50 -14.63 9.98
C LYS A 45 -26.05 -14.15 10.14
N ASP A 46 -25.26 -14.13 9.06
CA ASP A 46 -23.83 -13.79 9.16
C ASP A 46 -23.59 -12.28 9.26
N GLU A 47 -22.40 -11.89 9.70
CA GLU A 47 -22.03 -10.48 9.79
C GLU A 47 -22.03 -9.81 8.41
N LEU A 48 -22.81 -8.74 8.29
CA LEU A 48 -22.88 -7.87 7.13
C LEU A 48 -22.76 -6.45 7.64
N ASN A 49 -21.85 -5.69 7.06
CA ASN A 49 -21.53 -4.32 7.43
C ASN A 49 -21.76 -3.38 6.25
N ILE A 50 -22.29 -2.20 6.54
CA ILE A 50 -22.34 -1.05 5.63
C ILE A 50 -21.17 -0.14 5.96
N VAL A 51 -20.24 -0.02 5.01
CA VAL A 51 -19.11 0.89 5.06
C VAL A 51 -19.41 2.08 4.16
N LYS A 52 -19.69 3.24 4.76
CA LYS A 52 -19.86 4.49 4.00
C LYS A 52 -18.50 5.14 3.84
N LEU A 53 -18.12 5.46 2.62
CA LEU A 53 -16.83 6.07 2.30
C LEU A 53 -17.00 7.24 1.34
N TYR A 54 -16.01 8.12 1.31
CA TYR A 54 -15.88 9.18 0.33
C TYR A 54 -14.71 8.84 -0.58
N ALA A 55 -15.00 8.63 -1.87
CA ALA A 55 -13.97 8.47 -2.88
C ALA A 55 -13.10 9.74 -2.96
N HIS A 56 -11.91 9.65 -3.55
CA HIS A 56 -10.99 10.79 -3.68
C HIS A 56 -11.62 12.03 -4.35
N LYS A 57 -12.62 11.84 -5.23
CA LYS A 57 -13.35 12.94 -5.89
C LYS A 57 -14.50 13.53 -5.04
N GLY A 58 -14.70 13.05 -3.81
CA GLY A 58 -15.77 13.48 -2.92
C GLY A 58 -17.08 12.71 -3.08
N ASP A 59 -17.15 11.75 -4.00
CA ASP A 59 -18.35 10.93 -4.20
C ASP A 59 -18.62 10.07 -2.97
N ALA A 60 -19.86 10.14 -2.46
CA ALA A 60 -20.32 9.27 -1.38
C ALA A 60 -20.64 7.88 -1.95
N VAL A 61 -19.98 6.86 -1.41
CA VAL A 61 -20.16 5.46 -1.80
C VAL A 61 -20.52 4.65 -0.57
N THR A 62 -21.46 3.73 -0.73
CA THR A 62 -21.82 2.76 0.30
C THR A 62 -21.32 1.39 -0.12
N VAL A 63 -20.46 0.75 0.66
CA VAL A 63 -19.93 -0.59 0.38
C VAL A 63 -20.56 -1.56 1.37
N TYR A 64 -21.06 -2.68 0.86
CA TYR A 64 -21.57 -3.78 1.67
C TYR A 64 -20.48 -4.83 1.80
N VAL A 65 -20.13 -5.14 3.05
CA VAL A 65 -19.01 -6.03 3.40
C VAL A 65 -19.57 -7.22 4.18
N SER A 66 -19.35 -8.43 3.68
CA SER A 66 -19.74 -9.67 4.35
C SER A 66 -18.50 -10.48 4.74
N GLY A 67 -18.36 -10.78 6.04
CA GLY A 67 -17.22 -11.54 6.56
C GLY A 67 -15.86 -10.99 6.10
N GLY A 68 -15.67 -9.67 6.16
CA GLY A 68 -14.46 -8.96 5.74
C GLY A 68 -14.36 -8.63 4.25
N ASN A 69 -15.17 -9.27 3.39
CA ASN A 69 -15.06 -9.11 1.93
C ASN A 69 -16.12 -8.13 1.39
N PRO A 70 -15.74 -7.12 0.59
CA PRO A 70 -16.69 -6.24 -0.06
C PRO A 70 -17.42 -7.01 -1.16
N VAL A 71 -18.73 -7.09 -1.07
CA VAL A 71 -19.59 -7.86 -1.99
C VAL A 71 -20.31 -6.96 -2.99
N LEU A 72 -20.81 -5.83 -2.54
CA LEU A 72 -21.56 -4.89 -3.36
C LEU A 72 -21.14 -3.48 -2.99
N PHE A 73 -21.29 -2.53 -3.91
CA PHE A 73 -21.21 -1.12 -3.60
C PHE A 73 -22.31 -0.34 -4.31
N GLU A 74 -22.80 0.70 -3.66
CA GLU A 74 -23.83 1.59 -4.16
C GLU A 74 -23.21 2.96 -4.42
N LEU A 75 -23.44 3.48 -5.63
CA LEU A 75 -23.08 4.82 -6.03
C LEU A 75 -24.32 5.50 -6.62
N LYS A 76 -24.68 6.67 -6.07
CA LYS A 76 -25.81 7.49 -6.56
C LYS A 76 -27.13 6.70 -6.71
N GLY A 77 -27.41 5.78 -5.78
CA GLY A 77 -28.63 4.96 -5.79
C GLY A 77 -28.56 3.71 -6.67
N THR A 78 -27.47 3.50 -7.41
CA THR A 78 -27.28 2.32 -8.26
C THR A 78 -26.34 1.32 -7.59
N LEU A 79 -26.73 0.05 -7.58
CA LEU A 79 -25.99 -1.04 -6.96
C LEU A 79 -25.08 -1.73 -7.98
N TYR A 80 -23.84 -1.99 -7.58
CA TYR A 80 -22.81 -2.63 -8.39
C TYR A 80 -22.20 -3.80 -7.62
N PRO A 81 -21.87 -4.93 -8.28
CA PRO A 81 -21.08 -5.99 -7.67
C PRO A 81 -19.62 -5.55 -7.55
N THR A 82 -18.86 -6.20 -6.68
CA THR A 82 -17.39 -6.10 -6.66
C THR A 82 -16.75 -7.17 -7.54
N VAL A 83 -15.46 -7.03 -7.85
CA VAL A 83 -14.74 -8.08 -8.60
C VAL A 83 -14.79 -9.41 -7.85
N TYR A 84 -14.76 -9.39 -6.52
CA TYR A 84 -14.87 -10.59 -5.67
C TYR A 84 -16.22 -11.30 -5.83
N THR A 85 -17.31 -10.54 -5.91
CA THR A 85 -18.62 -11.11 -6.20
C THR A 85 -18.66 -11.76 -7.58
N LEU A 86 -18.02 -11.13 -8.58
CA LEU A 86 -17.91 -11.71 -9.91
C LEU A 86 -16.98 -12.93 -9.98
N TRP A 87 -16.04 -13.10 -9.06
CA TRP A 87 -15.24 -14.32 -8.98
C TRP A 87 -16.06 -15.52 -8.51
N SER A 88 -16.98 -15.29 -7.57
CA SER A 88 -17.94 -16.30 -7.15
C SER A 88 -19.03 -16.54 -8.20
N TYR A 89 -19.42 -15.49 -8.93
CA TYR A 89 -20.51 -15.52 -9.90
C TYR A 89 -20.10 -14.90 -11.25
N PRO A 90 -19.22 -15.57 -12.03
CA PRO A 90 -18.63 -14.99 -13.24
C PRO A 90 -19.64 -14.82 -14.39
N SER A 91 -20.76 -15.55 -14.36
CA SER A 91 -21.84 -15.43 -15.34
C SER A 91 -22.83 -14.30 -15.05
N LEU A 92 -22.60 -13.50 -13.99
CA LEU A 92 -23.52 -12.43 -13.60
C LEU A 92 -23.59 -11.31 -14.64
N LEU A 93 -22.46 -11.01 -15.30
CA LEU A 93 -22.34 -9.90 -16.24
C LEU A 93 -21.71 -10.38 -17.56
N PRO A 94 -22.07 -9.74 -18.69
CA PRO A 94 -21.36 -9.93 -19.96
C PRO A 94 -19.87 -9.61 -19.81
N ALA A 95 -19.00 -10.50 -20.27
CA ALA A 95 -17.56 -10.40 -20.09
C ALA A 95 -16.84 -10.00 -21.38
N PHE A 96 -16.06 -8.93 -21.33
CA PHE A 96 -15.20 -8.45 -22.42
C PHE A 96 -13.74 -8.74 -22.10
N THR A 97 -12.98 -9.27 -23.06
CA THR A 97 -11.59 -9.67 -22.86
C THR A 97 -10.64 -8.63 -23.42
N THR A 98 -9.62 -8.25 -22.63
CA THR A 98 -8.56 -7.31 -22.98
C THR A 98 -7.17 -7.93 -22.78
N TRP A 99 -6.12 -7.23 -23.19
CA TRP A 99 -4.74 -7.69 -23.06
C TRP A 99 -4.17 -7.46 -21.64
N PRO A 100 -3.29 -8.35 -21.13
CA PRO A 100 -2.68 -8.19 -19.80
C PRO A 100 -2.06 -6.81 -19.50
N PRO A 101 -1.32 -6.15 -20.42
CA PRO A 101 -0.74 -4.82 -20.15
C PRO A 101 -1.77 -3.71 -19.91
N VAL A 102 -3.03 -3.93 -20.31
CA VAL A 102 -4.11 -2.96 -20.07
C VAL A 102 -4.49 -2.93 -18.59
N LEU A 103 -4.28 -4.02 -17.83
CA LEU A 103 -4.60 -4.09 -16.41
C LEU A 103 -3.92 -2.98 -15.61
N GLU A 104 -2.62 -2.74 -15.81
CA GLU A 104 -1.90 -1.68 -15.10
C GLU A 104 -2.53 -0.30 -15.31
N LYS A 105 -3.05 -0.05 -16.52
CA LYS A 105 -3.72 1.22 -16.85
C LYS A 105 -5.08 1.31 -16.17
N LEU A 106 -5.83 0.21 -16.14
CA LEU A 106 -7.13 0.13 -15.45
C LEU A 106 -6.96 0.35 -13.95
N VAL A 107 -5.98 -0.29 -13.32
CA VAL A 107 -5.64 -0.10 -11.89
C VAL A 107 -5.28 1.35 -11.60
N GLY A 108 -4.57 2.01 -12.52
CA GLY A 108 -4.30 3.45 -12.47
C GLY A 108 -5.54 4.35 -12.62
N GLY A 109 -6.73 3.77 -12.82
CA GLY A 109 -8.00 4.47 -12.94
C GLY A 109 -8.34 4.93 -14.36
N ALA A 110 -7.69 4.37 -15.38
CA ALA A 110 -8.04 4.64 -16.77
C ALA A 110 -9.32 3.89 -17.19
N ASP A 111 -10.05 4.47 -18.15
CA ASP A 111 -11.14 3.79 -18.84
C ASP A 111 -10.61 2.77 -19.85
N LEU A 112 -11.42 1.77 -20.20
CA LEU A 112 -11.05 0.79 -21.22
C LEU A 112 -11.34 1.35 -22.62
N MET A 113 -10.29 1.52 -23.40
CA MET A 113 -10.36 1.93 -24.81
C MET A 113 -10.67 0.72 -25.69
N LEU A 114 -11.53 0.90 -26.70
CA LEU A 114 -11.94 -0.16 -27.62
C LEU A 114 -10.77 -0.85 -28.37
N PRO A 115 -9.68 -0.16 -28.76
CA PRO A 115 -8.53 -0.84 -29.38
C PRO A 115 -7.83 -1.84 -28.46
N GLY A 116 -8.05 -1.76 -27.14
CA GLY A 116 -7.52 -2.70 -26.17
C GLY A 116 -8.32 -4.01 -26.09
N LEU A 117 -9.52 -4.07 -26.68
CA LEU A 117 -10.35 -5.27 -26.66
C LEU A 117 -9.78 -6.34 -27.59
N THR A 118 -9.95 -7.58 -27.17
CA THR A 118 -9.83 -8.75 -28.03
C THR A 118 -11.22 -9.16 -28.50
N VAL A 119 -11.36 -9.43 -29.79
CA VAL A 119 -12.59 -9.96 -30.36
C VAL A 119 -12.46 -11.49 -30.42
N PRO A 120 -13.23 -12.24 -29.62
CA PRO A 120 -13.24 -13.69 -29.71
C PRO A 120 -13.73 -14.15 -31.10
N PRO A 121 -13.42 -15.38 -31.53
CA PRO A 121 -13.94 -15.93 -32.78
C PRO A 121 -15.48 -15.91 -32.87
N GLY A 122 -16.17 -15.99 -31.72
CA GLY A 122 -17.63 -15.90 -31.61
C GLY A 122 -18.21 -14.48 -31.57
N GLY A 123 -17.37 -13.44 -31.73
CA GLY A 123 -17.77 -12.04 -31.63
C GLY A 123 -17.82 -11.52 -30.19
N LEU A 124 -18.14 -10.22 -30.06
CA LEU A 124 -18.29 -9.57 -28.77
C LEU A 124 -19.68 -9.86 -28.16
N PRO A 125 -19.80 -9.96 -26.81
CA PRO A 125 -21.08 -10.04 -26.14
C PRO A 125 -21.99 -8.86 -26.53
N GLN A 126 -23.30 -9.11 -26.62
CA GLN A 126 -24.28 -8.08 -26.95
C GLN A 126 -24.66 -7.28 -25.70
N VAL A 127 -24.37 -5.98 -25.70
CA VAL A 127 -24.70 -5.04 -24.63
C VAL A 127 -25.18 -3.70 -25.19
N GLN A 128 -25.99 -2.98 -24.42
CA GLN A 128 -26.43 -1.63 -24.69
C GLN A 128 -25.53 -0.61 -23.97
N GLN A 129 -25.61 0.65 -24.39
CA GLN A 129 -24.99 1.75 -23.66
C GLN A 129 -25.58 1.83 -22.25
N GLY A 130 -24.73 1.91 -21.23
CA GLY A 130 -25.12 1.94 -19.83
C GLY A 130 -25.14 0.58 -19.14
N ASP A 131 -25.01 -0.52 -19.90
CA ASP A 131 -24.99 -1.86 -19.33
C ASP A 131 -23.70 -2.11 -18.53
N LEU A 132 -23.86 -2.85 -17.43
CA LEU A 132 -22.74 -3.24 -16.59
C LEU A 132 -22.04 -4.47 -17.16
N CYS A 133 -20.71 -4.40 -17.26
CA CYS A 133 -19.88 -5.39 -17.91
C CYS A 133 -18.70 -5.81 -17.03
N ALA A 134 -18.31 -7.07 -17.14
CA ALA A 134 -17.08 -7.59 -16.57
C ALA A 134 -15.93 -7.45 -17.57
N ILE A 135 -14.74 -7.07 -17.12
CA ILE A 135 -13.53 -7.06 -17.94
C ILE A 135 -12.63 -8.21 -17.49
N THR A 136 -12.18 -9.03 -18.44
CA THR A 136 -11.31 -10.19 -18.25
C THR A 136 -10.03 -10.02 -19.05
N LEU A 137 -9.02 -10.86 -18.82
CA LEU A 137 -7.76 -10.83 -19.57
C LEU A 137 -7.62 -12.06 -20.46
N VAL A 138 -6.87 -11.94 -21.56
CA VAL A 138 -6.44 -13.11 -22.33
C VAL A 138 -5.70 -14.08 -21.41
N GLY A 139 -6.16 -15.33 -21.34
CA GLY A 139 -5.60 -16.35 -20.46
C GLY A 139 -6.12 -16.33 -19.01
N ASN A 140 -6.87 -15.30 -18.59
CA ASN A 140 -7.47 -15.24 -17.25
C ASN A 140 -8.98 -15.01 -17.33
N ARG A 141 -9.75 -16.04 -16.96
CA ARG A 141 -11.22 -16.00 -16.97
C ARG A 141 -11.81 -15.24 -15.78
N ALA A 142 -11.03 -14.95 -14.74
CA ALA A 142 -11.52 -14.18 -13.60
C ALA A 142 -11.66 -12.69 -13.99
N PRO A 143 -12.82 -12.06 -13.72
CA PRO A 143 -12.99 -10.63 -13.94
C PRO A 143 -11.98 -9.80 -13.17
N VAL A 144 -11.22 -8.96 -13.87
CA VAL A 144 -10.22 -8.04 -13.29
C VAL A 144 -10.76 -6.63 -13.12
N ALA A 145 -11.87 -6.29 -13.77
CA ALA A 145 -12.55 -5.02 -13.56
C ALA A 145 -14.05 -5.09 -13.84
N ILE A 146 -14.75 -4.06 -13.37
CA ILE A 146 -16.15 -3.81 -13.60
C ILE A 146 -16.26 -2.44 -14.26
N GLY A 147 -16.97 -2.39 -15.39
CA GLY A 147 -17.16 -1.17 -16.14
C GLY A 147 -18.57 -1.05 -16.69
N VAL A 148 -18.93 0.17 -17.03
CA VAL A 148 -20.19 0.50 -17.70
C VAL A 148 -19.90 0.76 -19.17
N ALA A 149 -20.63 0.09 -20.07
CA ALA A 149 -20.50 0.27 -21.51
C ALA A 149 -20.85 1.72 -21.89
N THR A 150 -19.96 2.40 -22.58
CA THR A 150 -20.18 3.80 -23.01
C THR A 150 -20.91 3.90 -24.35
N MET A 151 -21.06 2.78 -25.06
CA MET A 151 -21.79 2.61 -26.32
C MET A 151 -22.23 1.14 -26.45
N SER A 152 -23.15 0.84 -27.36
CA SER A 152 -23.62 -0.53 -27.62
C SER A 152 -22.58 -1.37 -28.39
N THR A 153 -22.68 -2.70 -28.33
CA THR A 153 -21.78 -3.60 -29.09
C THR A 153 -21.79 -3.30 -30.60
N VAL A 154 -22.96 -2.95 -31.14
CA VAL A 154 -23.13 -2.60 -32.56
C VAL A 154 -22.32 -1.35 -32.90
N GLU A 155 -22.37 -0.32 -32.06
CA GLU A 155 -21.59 0.91 -32.24
C GLU A 155 -20.09 0.68 -32.06
N MET A 156 -19.69 -0.17 -31.10
CA MET A 156 -18.28 -0.55 -30.90
C MET A 156 -17.70 -1.14 -32.19
N LEU A 157 -18.43 -2.07 -32.82
CA LEU A 157 -18.02 -2.70 -34.08
C LEU A 157 -18.07 -1.70 -35.25
N ALA A 158 -19.14 -0.90 -35.37
CA ALA A 158 -19.29 0.09 -36.44
C ALA A 158 -18.21 1.17 -36.41
N SER A 159 -17.70 1.52 -35.23
CA SER A 159 -16.58 2.47 -35.07
C SER A 159 -15.20 1.91 -35.48
N GLY A 160 -15.13 0.62 -35.82
CA GLY A 160 -13.86 -0.09 -36.02
C GLY A 160 -13.05 -0.19 -34.72
N LEU A 161 -13.74 -0.38 -33.58
CA LEU A 161 -13.14 -0.43 -32.24
C LEU A 161 -12.32 0.82 -31.88
N LYS A 162 -12.83 2.01 -32.18
CA LYS A 162 -12.15 3.28 -31.86
C LYS A 162 -12.89 4.07 -30.79
N GLY A 163 -12.12 4.61 -29.84
CA GLY A 163 -12.64 5.45 -28.77
C GLY A 163 -12.76 4.73 -27.42
N ARG A 164 -13.47 5.35 -26.48
CA ARG A 164 -13.74 4.77 -25.15
C ARG A 164 -14.85 3.75 -25.27
N GLY A 165 -14.62 2.55 -24.75
CA GLY A 165 -15.62 1.47 -24.75
C GLY A 165 -16.31 1.30 -23.42
N PHE A 166 -15.57 1.40 -22.31
CA PHE A 166 -16.10 1.20 -20.97
C PHE A 166 -15.54 2.20 -19.97
N THR A 167 -16.42 2.76 -19.15
CA THR A 167 -16.03 3.56 -17.97
C THR A 167 -15.75 2.61 -16.81
N VAL A 168 -14.54 2.65 -16.26
CA VAL A 168 -14.08 1.64 -15.29
C VAL A 168 -14.43 2.08 -13.86
N LEU A 169 -15.30 1.31 -13.21
CA LEU A 169 -15.80 1.62 -11.88
C LEU A 169 -14.88 1.03 -10.80
N HIS A 170 -14.55 -0.24 -10.91
CA HIS A 170 -13.79 -0.97 -9.88
C HIS A 170 -12.85 -1.98 -10.56
N THR A 171 -11.64 -2.13 -10.03
CA THR A 171 -10.65 -3.09 -10.54
C THR A 171 -10.10 -3.94 -9.42
N TYR A 172 -9.65 -5.14 -9.77
CA TYR A 172 -8.71 -5.89 -8.96
C TYR A 172 -7.48 -5.01 -8.68
N LEU A 173 -6.96 -5.04 -7.45
CA LEU A 173 -5.84 -4.22 -6.96
C LEU A 173 -6.11 -2.71 -6.82
N ASP A 174 -7.37 -2.26 -6.90
CA ASP A 174 -7.70 -0.91 -6.44
C ASP A 174 -7.86 -0.86 -4.91
N HIS A 175 -8.10 0.34 -4.36
CA HIS A 175 -8.15 0.53 -2.90
C HIS A 175 -9.41 -0.08 -2.26
N LEU A 176 -10.39 -0.54 -3.05
CA LEU A 176 -11.55 -1.27 -2.51
C LEU A 176 -11.19 -2.74 -2.24
N CYS A 177 -10.02 -3.20 -2.70
CA CYS A 177 -9.49 -4.50 -2.34
C CYS A 177 -9.35 -4.62 -0.81
N PRO A 178 -9.99 -5.61 -0.18
CA PRO A 178 -9.81 -5.83 1.25
C PRO A 178 -8.34 -6.17 1.51
N GLU A 179 -7.71 -5.39 2.39
CA GLU A 179 -6.35 -5.66 2.85
C GLU A 179 -6.33 -6.99 3.63
N GLY A 180 -5.44 -7.92 3.25
CA GLY A 180 -5.21 -9.17 3.97
C GLY A 180 -6.28 -10.26 3.79
N GLN A 181 -6.42 -10.81 2.57
CA GLN A 181 -7.34 -11.94 2.36
C GLN A 181 -6.94 -13.21 3.12
N GLN A 182 -7.92 -13.77 3.82
CA GLN A 182 -8.01 -15.18 4.20
C GLN A 182 -8.96 -15.89 3.22
N LEU A 183 -8.46 -16.90 2.52
CA LEU A 183 -9.28 -17.75 1.65
C LEU A 183 -9.91 -18.86 2.50
N ASP A 184 -11.20 -18.74 2.77
CA ASP A 184 -11.99 -19.78 3.44
C ASP A 184 -12.59 -20.74 2.42
N ILE A 185 -12.24 -22.03 2.53
CA ILE A 185 -12.76 -23.09 1.67
C ILE A 185 -14.29 -23.19 1.69
N LYS A 186 -14.94 -22.81 2.79
CA LYS A 186 -16.41 -22.78 2.90
C LYS A 186 -17.06 -21.80 1.93
N LYS A 187 -16.30 -20.80 1.45
CA LYS A 187 -16.73 -19.79 0.48
C LYS A 187 -16.45 -20.20 -0.97
N SER A 188 -15.83 -21.36 -1.21
CA SER A 188 -15.71 -21.95 -2.54
C SER A 188 -17.01 -22.70 -2.92
N SER A 189 -17.12 -23.17 -4.16
CA SER A 189 -18.18 -24.10 -4.59
C SER A 189 -18.19 -25.41 -3.78
N TYR A 190 -17.11 -25.70 -3.06
CA TYR A 190 -16.97 -26.85 -2.18
C TYR A 190 -17.09 -26.44 -0.71
N LYS A 191 -18.33 -26.44 -0.18
CA LYS A 191 -18.63 -26.05 1.22
C LYS A 191 -17.96 -26.89 2.31
N LYS A 192 -17.27 -27.99 1.96
CA LYS A 192 -16.51 -28.86 2.86
C LYS A 192 -15.16 -29.18 2.23
N LEU A 193 -14.09 -29.11 3.03
CA LEU A 193 -12.72 -29.46 2.61
C LEU A 193 -12.66 -30.86 2.00
N SER A 194 -13.35 -31.84 2.59
CA SER A 194 -13.42 -33.19 2.05
C SER A 194 -13.92 -33.26 0.62
N LYS A 195 -14.96 -32.50 0.28
CA LYS A 195 -15.51 -32.51 -1.09
C LYS A 195 -14.54 -31.90 -2.10
N PHE A 196 -13.84 -30.84 -1.70
CA PHE A 196 -12.80 -30.23 -2.51
C PHE A 196 -11.63 -31.20 -2.74
N LEU A 197 -11.13 -31.82 -1.67
CA LEU A 197 -10.04 -32.79 -1.73
C LEU A 197 -10.39 -34.00 -2.61
N HIS A 198 -11.61 -34.52 -2.51
CA HIS A 198 -12.09 -35.58 -3.40
C HIS A 198 -12.14 -35.15 -4.87
N HIS A 199 -12.55 -33.91 -5.16
CA HIS A 199 -12.55 -33.38 -6.52
C HIS A 199 -11.11 -33.23 -7.05
N MET A 200 -10.20 -32.66 -6.27
CA MET A 200 -8.79 -32.49 -6.66
C MET A 200 -8.08 -33.84 -6.82
N MET A 201 -8.50 -34.86 -6.06
CA MET A 201 -8.04 -36.24 -6.23
C MET A 201 -8.59 -36.88 -7.51
N LYS A 202 -9.85 -36.62 -7.87
CA LYS A 202 -10.45 -37.08 -9.13
C LYS A 202 -9.74 -36.48 -10.35
N GLU A 203 -9.40 -35.20 -10.28
CA GLU A 203 -8.61 -34.48 -11.29
C GLU A 203 -7.11 -34.90 -11.30
N GLN A 204 -6.70 -35.85 -10.46
CA GLN A 204 -5.32 -36.36 -10.36
C GLN A 204 -4.28 -35.29 -9.94
N ILE A 205 -4.73 -34.20 -9.32
CA ILE A 205 -3.85 -33.11 -8.87
C ILE A 205 -3.22 -33.43 -7.52
N VAL A 206 -3.97 -34.07 -6.62
CA VAL A 206 -3.53 -34.44 -5.27
C VAL A 206 -3.90 -35.88 -4.93
N GLN A 207 -3.14 -36.50 -4.04
CA GLN A 207 -3.51 -37.78 -3.43
C GLN A 207 -3.82 -37.56 -1.96
N VAL A 208 -4.93 -38.12 -1.49
CA VAL A 208 -5.43 -37.90 -0.12
C VAL A 208 -5.61 -39.25 0.58
N LYS A 209 -5.17 -39.35 1.84
CA LYS A 209 -5.35 -40.52 2.69
C LYS A 209 -5.81 -40.10 4.08
N GLU A 210 -6.61 -40.94 4.71
CA GLU A 210 -7.00 -40.77 6.11
C GLU A 210 -5.91 -41.38 7.01
N LEU A 211 -5.07 -40.53 7.61
CA LEU A 211 -3.95 -40.99 8.46
C LEU A 211 -4.38 -41.27 9.90
N SER A 212 -5.46 -40.63 10.34
CA SER A 212 -6.11 -40.84 11.63
C SER A 212 -7.62 -40.65 11.47
N LYS A 213 -8.42 -41.32 12.32
CA LYS A 213 -9.89 -41.27 12.21
C LYS A 213 -10.40 -39.83 12.15
N GLY A 214 -11.00 -39.45 11.03
CA GLY A 214 -11.61 -38.14 10.78
C GLY A 214 -10.69 -37.07 10.19
N VAL A 215 -9.42 -37.38 9.88
CA VAL A 215 -8.46 -36.40 9.30
C VAL A 215 -7.97 -36.87 7.93
N GLU A 216 -8.49 -36.22 6.88
CA GLU A 216 -8.03 -36.39 5.50
C GLU A 216 -6.75 -35.57 5.27
N SER A 217 -5.65 -36.26 4.93
CA SER A 217 -4.33 -35.66 4.72
C SER A 217 -3.89 -35.82 3.27
N ILE A 218 -3.35 -34.75 2.69
CA ILE A 218 -2.76 -34.78 1.34
C ILE A 218 -1.37 -35.41 1.45
N VAL A 219 -1.17 -36.56 0.78
CA VAL A 219 0.07 -37.34 0.84
C VAL A 219 0.97 -37.13 -0.38
N ALA A 220 0.42 -36.65 -1.50
CA ALA A 220 1.18 -36.30 -2.69
C ALA A 220 0.47 -35.24 -3.51
N VAL A 221 1.24 -34.46 -4.27
CA VAL A 221 0.75 -33.41 -5.20
C VAL A 221 1.50 -33.59 -6.51
N ASP A 222 0.79 -33.61 -7.64
CA ASP A 222 1.40 -33.65 -8.96
C ASP A 222 1.71 -32.23 -9.45
N TRP A 223 2.90 -31.74 -9.10
CA TRP A 223 3.38 -30.42 -9.50
C TRP A 223 3.56 -30.24 -11.01
N LYS A 224 3.55 -31.31 -11.79
CA LYS A 224 3.66 -31.27 -13.26
C LYS A 224 2.30 -31.20 -13.95
N HIS A 225 1.20 -31.23 -13.19
CA HIS A 225 -0.15 -31.21 -13.74
C HIS A 225 -0.39 -29.92 -14.57
N PRO A 226 -1.06 -29.99 -15.74
CA PRO A 226 -1.33 -28.83 -16.59
C PRO A 226 -2.00 -27.68 -15.85
N SER A 227 -2.95 -27.95 -14.95
CA SER A 227 -3.65 -26.91 -14.18
C SER A 227 -2.77 -26.17 -13.17
N ILE A 228 -1.62 -26.75 -12.77
CA ILE A 228 -0.63 -26.10 -11.89
C ILE A 228 0.42 -25.38 -12.75
N THR A 229 0.89 -26.03 -13.82
CA THR A 229 1.95 -25.49 -14.69
C THR A 229 1.46 -24.38 -15.64
N SER A 230 0.18 -24.40 -16.03
CA SER A 230 -0.47 -23.33 -16.79
C SER A 230 -1.03 -22.22 -15.89
N PHE A 231 -0.89 -22.35 -14.56
CA PHE A 231 -1.34 -21.33 -13.62
C PHE A 231 -0.32 -20.19 -13.61
N VAL A 232 -0.67 -19.11 -14.29
CA VAL A 232 0.09 -17.86 -14.22
C VAL A 232 -0.44 -17.09 -13.02
N VAL A 233 0.38 -17.00 -11.97
CA VAL A 233 0.15 -16.03 -10.90
C VAL A 233 0.10 -14.66 -11.59
N PRO A 234 -1.01 -13.90 -11.50
CA PRO A 234 -1.00 -12.51 -11.96
C PRO A 234 0.14 -11.83 -11.23
N GLU A 235 1.16 -11.34 -11.95
CA GLU A 235 2.27 -10.67 -11.29
C GLU A 235 1.70 -9.58 -10.39
N PRO A 236 1.93 -9.65 -9.07
CA PRO A 236 1.54 -8.57 -8.21
C PRO A 236 2.33 -7.35 -8.68
N SER A 237 1.63 -6.30 -9.09
CA SER A 237 2.21 -4.97 -8.99
C SER A 237 2.83 -4.85 -7.58
N PRO A 238 4.01 -4.23 -7.41
CA PRO A 238 4.82 -4.28 -6.17
C PRO A 238 4.14 -3.76 -4.88
N THR A 239 2.85 -3.43 -4.93
CA THR A 239 1.97 -3.09 -3.81
C THR A 239 1.23 -4.27 -3.17
N ALA A 240 1.26 -5.49 -3.72
CA ALA A 240 0.63 -6.66 -3.08
C ALA A 240 1.68 -7.53 -2.37
N GLN A 241 2.08 -7.09 -1.18
CA GLN A 241 2.88 -7.93 -0.27
C GLN A 241 2.03 -9.10 0.22
N SER A 242 2.54 -10.30 -0.02
CA SER A 242 2.07 -11.55 0.58
C SER A 242 2.21 -11.50 2.10
N VAL A 243 1.13 -11.19 2.81
CA VAL A 243 1.05 -11.44 4.25
C VAL A 243 0.44 -12.83 4.43
N HIS A 244 1.30 -13.85 4.52
CA HIS A 244 0.90 -15.14 5.08
C HIS A 244 0.26 -14.93 6.45
N GLU A 245 -0.92 -15.51 6.66
CA GLU A 245 -1.48 -15.75 7.99
C GLU A 245 -0.51 -16.64 8.76
N ASP A 246 -0.01 -16.10 9.87
CA ASP A 246 0.19 -16.91 11.07
C ASP A 246 -0.50 -16.14 12.18
N THR A 247 -1.36 -16.84 12.92
CA THR A 247 -2.08 -16.34 14.10
C THR A 247 -1.14 -16.23 15.32
N LYS A 248 0.08 -15.73 15.07
CA LYS A 248 1.08 -15.33 16.04
C LYS A 248 1.60 -13.97 15.58
N GLU A 249 1.62 -12.99 16.48
CA GLU A 249 2.21 -11.66 16.26
C GLU A 249 3.51 -11.80 15.45
N LYS A 250 3.52 -11.34 14.18
CA LYS A 250 4.79 -11.25 13.46
C LYS A 250 5.66 -10.26 14.24
N PRO A 251 6.86 -10.66 14.66
CA PRO A 251 7.74 -9.75 15.38
C PRO A 251 8.01 -8.55 14.47
N TYR A 252 7.84 -7.35 15.00
CA TYR A 252 8.21 -6.13 14.30
C TYR A 252 9.70 -6.20 13.93
N HIS A 253 10.00 -6.01 12.65
CA HIS A 253 11.38 -5.87 12.18
C HIS A 253 11.67 -4.39 11.95
N PRO A 254 12.62 -3.79 12.69
CA PRO A 254 12.98 -2.39 12.50
C PRO A 254 13.52 -2.19 11.08
N PRO A 255 13.12 -1.09 10.40
CA PRO A 255 13.61 -0.83 9.05
C PRO A 255 15.10 -0.46 9.06
N GLU A 256 15.78 -0.83 7.99
CA GLU A 256 17.14 -0.35 7.72
C GLU A 256 17.05 1.09 7.20
N ILE A 257 17.76 2.02 7.86
CA ILE A 257 17.71 3.44 7.53
C ILE A 257 19.11 3.91 7.16
N GLU A 258 19.27 4.34 5.92
CA GLU A 258 20.51 4.90 5.40
C GLU A 258 20.36 6.41 5.15
N SER A 259 21.38 7.18 5.53
CA SER A 259 21.41 8.63 5.30
C SER A 259 21.97 8.92 3.92
N LEU A 260 21.22 9.66 3.10
CA LEU A 260 21.58 10.02 1.74
C LEU A 260 21.68 11.54 1.54
N TYR A 261 22.26 11.93 0.43
CA TYR A 261 22.44 13.30 0.01
C TYR A 261 21.91 13.49 -1.41
N CYS A 262 21.06 14.50 -1.60
CA CYS A 262 20.44 14.83 -2.87
C CYS A 262 21.16 16.04 -3.49
N ILE A 263 21.56 15.92 -4.76
CA ILE A 263 22.36 16.95 -5.45
C ILE A 263 21.49 18.18 -5.78
N PRO A 264 21.80 19.37 -5.22
CA PRO A 264 21.13 20.62 -5.57
C PRO A 264 21.63 21.15 -6.92
N ALA A 265 20.88 22.08 -7.52
CA ALA A 265 21.27 22.69 -8.80
C ALA A 265 22.65 23.36 -8.73
N SER A 266 22.97 24.01 -7.60
CA SER A 266 24.23 24.73 -7.38
C SER A 266 25.47 23.85 -7.40
N MET A 267 25.35 22.55 -7.16
CA MET A 267 26.49 21.63 -7.14
C MET A 267 26.58 20.73 -8.37
N THR A 268 25.68 20.88 -9.35
CA THR A 268 25.61 19.97 -10.51
C THR A 268 26.95 19.88 -11.26
N SER A 269 27.66 21.00 -11.42
CA SER A 269 28.95 21.07 -12.11
C SER A 269 30.02 20.18 -11.46
N LEU A 270 30.04 20.08 -10.13
CA LEU A 270 30.99 19.26 -9.40
C LEU A 270 30.77 17.76 -9.62
N PHE A 271 29.51 17.34 -9.81
CA PHE A 271 29.13 15.94 -9.95
C PHE A 271 28.93 15.50 -11.42
N GLN A 272 29.05 16.42 -12.38
CA GLN A 272 28.81 16.16 -13.79
C GLN A 272 29.77 15.11 -14.37
N ALA A 273 31.05 15.15 -13.98
CA ALA A 273 32.06 14.20 -14.44
C ALA A 273 31.78 12.75 -13.97
N ALA A 274 31.07 12.60 -12.85
CA ALA A 274 30.63 11.32 -12.31
C ALA A 274 29.26 10.86 -12.87
N GLY A 275 28.66 11.63 -13.79
CA GLY A 275 27.40 11.28 -14.45
C GLY A 275 26.13 11.56 -13.62
N HIS A 276 26.25 12.19 -12.45
CA HIS A 276 25.08 12.51 -11.62
C HIS A 276 24.48 13.87 -11.97
N LYS A 277 23.16 13.96 -11.89
CA LYS A 277 22.38 15.16 -12.26
C LYS A 277 21.70 15.75 -11.03
N LYS A 278 21.12 16.94 -11.18
CA LYS A 278 20.25 17.55 -10.16
C LYS A 278 19.16 16.55 -9.75
N GLY A 279 19.07 16.30 -8.45
CA GLY A 279 18.09 15.38 -7.87
C GLY A 279 18.57 13.94 -7.67
N SER A 280 19.73 13.54 -8.22
CA SER A 280 20.37 12.26 -7.90
C SER A 280 20.65 12.16 -6.40
N THR A 281 20.53 10.95 -5.85
CA THR A 281 20.78 10.65 -4.44
C THR A 281 22.01 9.77 -4.28
N LEU A 282 22.86 10.13 -3.33
CA LEU A 282 24.15 9.48 -3.08
C LEU A 282 24.36 9.26 -1.58
N SER A 283 24.99 8.16 -1.22
CA SER A 283 25.51 7.90 0.12
C SER A 283 26.68 8.83 0.44
N GLY A 284 26.99 8.97 1.73
CA GLY A 284 28.13 9.78 2.16
C GLY A 284 29.49 9.23 1.71
N SER A 285 29.60 7.93 1.43
CA SER A 285 30.83 7.31 0.90
C SER A 285 31.00 7.62 -0.59
N GLU A 286 29.93 7.54 -1.38
CA GLU A 286 29.94 7.91 -2.80
C GLU A 286 30.30 9.39 -3.00
N VAL A 287 29.69 10.29 -2.21
CA VAL A 287 30.01 11.73 -2.27
C VAL A 287 31.50 11.95 -1.99
N ARG A 288 32.07 11.28 -0.98
CA ARG A 288 33.51 11.38 -0.67
C ARG A 288 34.37 10.88 -1.82
N ALA A 289 34.04 9.73 -2.40
CA ALA A 289 34.78 9.16 -3.51
C ALA A 289 34.77 10.10 -4.73
N ILE A 290 33.62 10.69 -5.06
CA ILE A 290 33.47 11.62 -6.18
C ILE A 290 34.29 12.90 -5.96
N ILE A 291 34.26 13.48 -4.76
CA ILE A 291 35.04 14.69 -4.45
C ILE A 291 36.55 14.40 -4.55
N ILE A 292 36.99 13.24 -4.06
CA ILE A 292 38.40 12.83 -4.14
C ILE A 292 38.82 12.62 -5.59
N ASP A 293 38.01 11.93 -6.39
CA ASP A 293 38.28 11.70 -7.81
C ASP A 293 38.32 13.02 -8.60
N TYR A 294 37.37 13.92 -8.33
CA TYR A 294 37.34 15.26 -8.91
C TYR A 294 38.63 16.04 -8.67
N ALA A 295 39.07 16.13 -7.41
CA ALA A 295 40.28 16.89 -7.07
C ALA A 295 41.56 16.26 -7.62
N LYS A 296 41.64 14.92 -7.70
CA LYS A 296 42.76 14.23 -8.36
C LYS A 296 42.77 14.45 -9.87
N LYS A 297 41.64 14.28 -10.54
CA LYS A 297 41.51 14.42 -12.00
C LYS A 297 41.81 15.82 -12.49
N ASN A 298 41.49 16.84 -11.68
CA ASN A 298 41.79 18.24 -11.98
C ASN A 298 43.14 18.72 -11.42
N ASN A 299 43.99 17.82 -10.91
CA ASN A 299 45.31 18.15 -10.33
C ASN A 299 45.26 19.23 -9.23
N LEU A 300 44.21 19.22 -8.41
CA LEU A 300 43.97 20.21 -7.36
C LEU A 300 44.67 19.87 -6.04
N VAL A 301 45.20 18.65 -5.90
CA VAL A 301 45.95 18.26 -4.70
C VAL A 301 47.25 19.03 -4.64
N ASP A 302 47.55 19.63 -3.49
CA ASP A 302 48.76 20.42 -3.33
C ASP A 302 50.03 19.54 -3.36
N ALA A 303 51.08 20.03 -4.03
CA ALA A 303 52.31 19.28 -4.26
C ALA A 303 53.15 19.14 -2.98
N ASP A 304 53.16 20.18 -2.14
CA ASP A 304 53.96 20.24 -0.92
C ASP A 304 53.22 19.59 0.26
N ASN A 305 51.88 19.72 0.29
CA ASN A 305 51.05 19.13 1.33
C ASN A 305 49.83 18.40 0.78
N LYS A 306 49.93 17.06 0.70
CA LYS A 306 48.86 16.18 0.20
C LYS A 306 47.53 16.25 0.99
N ASN A 307 47.53 16.85 2.18
CA ASN A 307 46.31 17.09 2.94
C ASN A 307 45.50 18.31 2.45
N LEU A 308 46.10 19.17 1.62
CA LEU A 308 45.48 20.39 1.12
C LEU A 308 45.02 20.23 -0.34
N VAL A 309 43.86 20.80 -0.63
CA VAL A 309 43.26 20.86 -1.97
C VAL A 309 43.13 22.33 -2.37
N LYS A 310 43.66 22.67 -3.54
CA LYS A 310 43.54 23.98 -4.16
C LYS A 310 42.10 24.19 -4.64
N MET A 311 41.58 25.38 -4.37
CA MET A 311 40.22 25.76 -4.71
C MET A 311 40.16 26.22 -6.17
N ASP A 312 39.47 25.48 -7.02
CA ASP A 312 39.18 25.87 -8.40
C ASP A 312 37.86 26.66 -8.48
N PRO A 313 37.53 27.29 -9.62
CA PRO A 313 36.31 28.10 -9.72
C PRO A 313 35.02 27.32 -9.39
N ILE A 314 34.96 26.03 -9.74
CA ILE A 314 33.79 25.18 -9.47
C ILE A 314 33.63 24.92 -7.97
N LEU A 315 34.71 24.54 -7.27
CA LEU A 315 34.67 24.35 -5.83
C LEU A 315 34.38 25.68 -5.11
N CYS A 316 35.00 26.78 -5.54
CA CYS A 316 34.72 28.11 -5.00
C CYS A 316 33.23 28.43 -5.08
N ASP A 317 32.61 28.29 -6.25
CA ASP A 317 31.20 28.61 -6.45
C ASP A 317 30.24 27.68 -5.70
N CYS A 318 30.62 26.40 -5.53
CA CYS A 318 29.76 25.40 -4.90
C CYS A 318 29.77 25.46 -3.37
N ILE A 319 30.94 25.69 -2.76
CA ILE A 319 31.11 25.48 -1.31
C ILE A 319 31.49 26.73 -0.51
N LEU A 320 32.18 27.71 -1.08
CA LEU A 320 32.61 28.89 -0.33
C LEU A 320 31.45 29.88 -0.12
N GLU A 321 31.55 30.68 0.94
CA GLU A 321 30.68 31.83 1.14
C GLU A 321 31.19 33.07 0.41
N LYS A 322 30.31 34.06 0.18
CA LYS A 322 30.67 35.29 -0.56
C LYS A 322 31.87 36.04 0.05
N ALA A 323 32.04 35.97 1.37
CA ALA A 323 33.16 36.61 2.07
C ALA A 323 34.48 35.84 1.94
N GLU A 324 34.42 34.56 1.57
CA GLU A 324 35.58 33.66 1.50
C GLU A 324 36.13 33.49 0.07
N GLN A 325 35.37 33.90 -0.95
CA GLN A 325 35.63 33.61 -2.37
C GLN A 325 37.05 33.99 -2.84
N ASN A 326 37.63 35.05 -2.26
CA ASN A 326 38.97 35.55 -2.61
C ASN A 326 40.01 35.31 -1.51
N THR A 327 39.61 34.72 -0.39
CA THR A 327 40.44 34.59 0.82
C THR A 327 40.93 33.15 0.99
N ILE A 328 40.08 32.17 0.71
CA ILE A 328 40.40 30.76 0.89
C ILE A 328 40.84 30.15 -0.45
N LEU A 329 42.15 29.99 -0.61
CA LEU A 329 42.76 29.39 -1.82
C LEU A 329 43.00 27.89 -1.70
N LYS A 330 43.10 27.36 -0.47
CA LYS A 330 43.32 25.94 -0.19
C LYS A 330 42.48 25.50 1.00
N LEU A 331 41.96 24.28 0.97
CA LEU A 331 41.24 23.66 2.11
C LEU A 331 41.80 22.27 2.42
N PRO A 332 41.86 21.88 3.71
CA PRO A 332 42.10 20.49 4.09
C PRO A 332 40.98 19.56 3.61
N TRP A 333 41.29 18.30 3.33
CA TRP A 333 40.31 17.30 2.86
C TRP A 333 39.08 17.18 3.75
N ASP A 334 39.25 17.11 5.06
CA ASP A 334 38.14 16.99 6.00
C ASP A 334 37.18 18.17 5.90
N LYS A 335 37.71 19.38 5.76
CA LYS A 335 36.90 20.61 5.65
C LYS A 335 36.24 20.75 4.29
N LEU A 336 36.93 20.34 3.22
CA LEU A 336 36.35 20.27 1.88
C LEU A 336 35.14 19.33 1.86
N ILE A 337 35.33 18.10 2.34
CA ILE A 337 34.28 17.07 2.38
C ILE A 337 33.12 17.50 3.29
N GLU A 338 33.42 18.03 4.48
CA GLU A 338 32.42 18.55 5.42
C GLU A 338 31.55 19.63 4.77
N ARG A 339 32.16 20.64 4.12
CA ARG A 339 31.44 21.72 3.43
C ARG A 339 30.62 21.20 2.25
N CYS A 340 31.16 20.27 1.46
CA CYS A 340 30.40 19.63 0.37
C CYS A 340 29.15 18.92 0.90
N LEU A 341 29.28 18.10 1.95
CA LEU A 341 28.16 17.38 2.55
C LEU A 341 27.10 18.33 3.14
N GLN A 342 27.53 19.47 3.70
CA GLN A 342 26.61 20.50 4.24
C GLN A 342 25.85 21.26 3.15
N ARG A 343 26.42 21.42 1.95
CA ARG A 343 25.76 22.07 0.80
C ARG A 343 24.77 21.16 0.08
N LEU A 344 24.93 19.84 0.19
CA LEU A 344 23.98 18.87 -0.34
C LEU A 344 22.67 18.85 0.45
N LYS A 345 21.56 18.50 -0.21
CA LYS A 345 20.26 18.41 0.46
C LYS A 345 20.14 17.08 1.19
N PRO A 346 19.72 17.04 2.47
CA PRO A 346 19.54 15.79 3.18
C PRO A 346 18.44 14.95 2.52
N ALA A 347 18.66 13.65 2.47
CA ALA A 347 17.71 12.61 2.09
C ALA A 347 17.96 11.37 2.95
N TYR A 348 17.06 10.40 2.89
CA TYR A 348 17.26 9.12 3.54
C TYR A 348 16.56 8.02 2.75
N GLN A 349 17.09 6.82 2.87
CA GLN A 349 16.49 5.60 2.36
C GLN A 349 16.01 4.77 3.53
N VAL A 350 14.80 4.23 3.39
CA VAL A 350 14.20 3.31 4.36
C VAL A 350 13.91 2.01 3.63
N THR A 351 14.49 0.91 4.11
CA THR A 351 14.24 -0.44 3.60
C THR A 351 13.48 -1.21 4.67
N PHE A 352 12.23 -1.53 4.39
CA PHE A 352 11.42 -2.40 5.25
C PHE A 352 11.70 -3.85 4.89
N TYR A 353 11.59 -4.75 5.86
CA TYR A 353 11.85 -6.17 5.64
C TYR A 353 10.96 -6.74 4.52
N GLY A 354 11.60 -7.29 3.47
CA GLY A 354 10.91 -7.83 2.31
C GLY A 354 10.33 -6.79 1.33
N GLN A 355 10.69 -5.51 1.46
CA GLN A 355 10.24 -4.43 0.58
C GLN A 355 11.40 -3.76 -0.17
N GLU A 356 11.11 -3.14 -1.31
CA GLU A 356 12.08 -2.32 -2.02
C GLU A 356 12.44 -1.04 -1.23
N PRO A 357 13.68 -0.53 -1.34
CA PRO A 357 14.09 0.68 -0.64
C PRO A 357 13.31 1.92 -1.06
N ILE A 358 12.79 2.67 -0.08
CA ILE A 358 12.04 3.91 -0.31
C ILE A 358 12.91 5.11 0.00
N VAL A 359 13.17 5.95 -1.00
CA VAL A 359 13.96 7.18 -0.84
C VAL A 359 13.05 8.38 -0.55
N LYS A 360 13.31 9.07 0.56
CA LYS A 360 12.59 10.29 0.97
C LYS A 360 13.55 11.48 1.08
N LYS A 361 13.07 12.65 0.65
CA LYS A 361 13.82 13.92 0.74
C LYS A 361 13.64 14.52 2.14
N GLY A 362 14.68 15.20 2.62
CA GLY A 362 14.71 15.83 3.94
C GLY A 362 15.44 14.97 4.97
N LYS A 363 15.43 15.43 6.23
CA LYS A 363 15.91 14.63 7.36
C LYS A 363 14.79 13.68 7.79
N ILE A 364 15.15 12.49 8.24
CA ILE A 364 14.17 11.56 8.84
C ILE A 364 13.53 12.21 10.07
N CYS A 365 12.21 12.18 10.13
CA CYS A 365 11.45 12.68 11.28
C CYS A 365 11.46 11.61 12.38
N PRO A 366 12.02 11.88 13.56
CA PRO A 366 11.98 10.93 14.67
C PRO A 366 10.55 10.77 15.19
N ILE A 367 10.30 9.66 15.89
CA ILE A 367 9.09 9.47 16.68
C ILE A 367 9.08 10.54 17.76
N ASP A 368 8.11 11.45 17.68
CA ASP A 368 7.98 12.58 18.61
C ASP A 368 6.95 12.26 19.68
N ILE A 369 7.38 12.26 20.94
CA ILE A 369 6.54 12.01 22.11
C ILE A 369 6.41 13.31 22.90
N THR A 370 5.19 13.84 23.00
CA THR A 370 4.92 15.08 23.71
C THR A 370 3.88 14.89 24.80
N LEU A 371 4.06 15.58 25.93
CA LEU A 371 3.03 15.70 26.96
C LEU A 371 2.30 17.01 26.77
N ALA A 372 0.99 16.95 26.58
CA ALA A 372 0.12 18.11 26.54
C ALA A 372 -0.82 18.11 27.75
N GLN A 373 -1.17 19.31 28.23
CA GLN A 373 -2.16 19.50 29.27
C GLN A 373 -3.47 19.98 28.62
N ARG A 374 -4.57 19.28 28.85
CA ARG A 374 -5.86 19.57 28.18
C ARG A 374 -6.80 20.42 29.01
N ALA A 375 -7.08 20.00 30.24
CA ALA A 375 -8.00 20.68 31.14
C ALA A 375 -7.67 20.29 32.59
N CYS A 376 -7.51 21.28 33.48
CA CYS A 376 -7.01 21.06 34.84
C CYS A 376 -5.66 20.30 34.83
N ASN A 377 -5.27 19.65 35.93
CA ASN A 377 -4.03 18.86 36.04
C ASN A 377 -4.04 17.56 35.19
N LYS A 378 -4.95 17.42 34.20
CA LYS A 378 -5.02 16.24 33.31
C LYS A 378 -4.02 16.37 32.16
N LYS A 379 -3.04 15.46 32.17
CA LYS A 379 -2.04 15.31 31.11
C LYS A 379 -2.48 14.26 30.11
N VAL A 380 -2.05 14.45 28.85
CA VAL A 380 -2.16 13.45 27.78
C VAL A 380 -0.81 13.29 27.12
N THR A 381 -0.51 12.06 26.70
CA THR A 381 0.68 11.73 25.92
C THR A 381 0.30 11.65 24.45
N LEU A 382 1.02 12.37 23.60
CA LEU A 382 0.84 12.42 22.16
C LEU A 382 2.06 11.80 21.48
N VAL A 383 1.83 10.96 20.47
CA VAL A 383 2.88 10.26 19.73
C VAL A 383 2.68 10.47 18.23
N ARG A 384 3.73 10.92 17.55
CA ARG A 384 3.73 11.29 16.13
C ARG A 384 4.81 10.54 15.35
N ASN A 385 4.69 10.56 14.03
CA ASN A 385 5.66 10.00 13.08
C ASN A 385 5.90 8.48 13.20
N LEU A 386 4.93 7.73 13.75
CA LEU A 386 5.01 6.26 13.86
C LEU A 386 5.12 5.60 12.48
N GLU A 387 4.36 6.10 11.50
CA GLU A 387 4.30 5.60 10.12
C GLU A 387 5.66 5.69 9.40
N VAL A 388 6.55 6.60 9.82
CA VAL A 388 7.90 6.73 9.24
C VAL A 388 8.73 5.45 9.49
N PHE A 389 8.42 4.73 10.56
CA PHE A 389 9.08 3.49 10.98
C PHE A 389 8.22 2.25 10.69
N GLY A 390 7.18 2.38 9.85
CA GLY A 390 6.29 1.27 9.49
C GLY A 390 5.40 0.81 10.63
N LEU A 391 5.24 1.63 11.68
CA LEU A 391 4.36 1.33 12.79
C LEU A 391 2.95 1.84 12.49
N ASP A 392 1.96 0.94 12.51
CA ASP A 392 0.55 1.30 12.41
C ASP A 392 0.10 2.03 13.70
N PRO A 393 -0.37 3.30 13.60
CA PRO A 393 -0.86 4.05 14.75
C PRO A 393 -2.01 3.38 15.50
N TYR A 394 -2.88 2.64 14.80
CA TYR A 394 -4.03 1.97 15.42
C TYR A 394 -3.58 0.78 16.29
N SER A 395 -2.68 -0.05 15.77
CA SER A 395 -2.06 -1.15 16.51
C SER A 395 -1.29 -0.64 17.74
N VAL A 396 -0.49 0.42 17.57
CA VAL A 396 0.23 1.04 18.70
C VAL A 396 -0.73 1.60 19.74
N ALA A 397 -1.84 2.22 19.32
CA ALA A 397 -2.86 2.73 20.24
C ALA A 397 -3.53 1.60 21.04
N ALA A 398 -3.85 0.46 20.40
CA ALA A 398 -4.45 -0.69 21.08
C ALA A 398 -3.50 -1.29 22.12
N ILE A 399 -2.22 -1.48 21.77
CA ILE A 399 -1.18 -1.98 22.70
C ILE A 399 -1.04 -1.03 23.90
N LEU A 400 -0.99 0.28 23.65
CA LEU A 400 -0.84 1.28 24.71
C LEU A 400 -2.10 1.45 25.56
N GLN A 401 -3.29 1.23 24.99
CA GLN A 401 -4.55 1.21 25.74
C GLN A 401 -4.55 0.07 26.76
N GLN A 402 -4.13 -1.13 26.34
CA GLN A 402 -4.03 -2.30 27.21
C GLN A 402 -2.92 -2.13 28.26
N ARG A 403 -1.75 -1.63 27.89
CA ARG A 403 -0.62 -1.46 28.83
C ARG A 403 -0.78 -0.31 29.80
N GLY A 404 -1.27 0.81 29.31
CA GLY A 404 -1.48 2.02 30.10
C GLY A 404 -2.78 1.99 30.89
N GLN A 405 -3.65 0.99 30.68
CA GLN A 405 -5.00 0.89 31.25
C GLN A 405 -5.75 2.23 31.14
N ALA A 406 -5.61 2.86 29.97
CA ALA A 406 -6.02 4.24 29.73
C ALA A 406 -6.61 4.36 28.33
N SER A 407 -7.56 5.28 28.15
CA SER A 407 -8.15 5.53 26.84
C SER A 407 -7.07 6.04 25.86
N ALA A 408 -6.94 5.34 24.74
CA ALA A 408 -6.14 5.74 23.59
C ALA A 408 -7.06 6.08 22.42
N THR A 409 -6.71 7.12 21.67
CA THR A 409 -7.49 7.62 20.53
C THR A 409 -6.56 8.10 19.43
N ILE A 410 -6.98 7.97 18.18
CA ILE A 410 -6.28 8.56 17.04
C ILE A 410 -6.87 9.94 16.77
N THR A 411 -6.00 10.94 16.66
CA THR A 411 -6.41 12.32 16.36
C THR A 411 -5.57 12.89 15.21
N PRO A 412 -6.14 13.76 14.37
CA PRO A 412 -5.36 14.45 13.34
C PRO A 412 -4.35 15.41 14.00
N VAL A 413 -3.17 15.56 13.39
CA VAL A 413 -2.15 16.50 13.83
C VAL A 413 -2.55 17.92 13.41
N PRO A 414 -2.65 18.89 14.36
CA PRO A 414 -2.98 20.26 14.02
C PRO A 414 -1.95 20.87 13.05
N GLY A 415 -2.43 21.47 11.96
CA GLY A 415 -1.58 22.19 11.00
C GLY A 415 -0.86 21.31 9.97
N VAL A 416 -1.00 19.98 10.02
CA VAL A 416 -0.42 19.07 9.03
C VAL A 416 -1.52 18.26 8.35
N LYS A 417 -1.63 18.38 7.03
CA LYS A 417 -2.67 17.70 6.25
C LYS A 417 -2.44 16.19 6.27
N ASP A 418 -3.50 15.43 6.50
CA ASP A 418 -3.56 13.96 6.48
C ASP A 418 -2.61 13.23 7.47
N ALA A 419 -1.96 13.95 8.40
CA ALA A 419 -1.14 13.35 9.45
C ALA A 419 -1.97 13.00 10.68
N ILE A 420 -1.76 11.82 11.23
CA ILE A 420 -2.41 11.34 12.46
C ILE A 420 -1.41 11.18 13.61
N GLN A 421 -1.93 11.26 14.83
CA GLN A 421 -1.17 11.05 16.06
C GLN A 421 -1.96 10.16 17.03
N VAL A 422 -1.23 9.31 17.75
CA VAL A 422 -1.79 8.53 18.86
C VAL A 422 -1.83 9.43 20.08
N GLN A 423 -2.97 9.45 20.74
CA GLN A 423 -3.18 10.20 21.97
C GLN A 423 -3.66 9.25 23.06
N ILE A 424 -2.95 9.22 24.19
CA ILE A 424 -3.32 8.40 25.36
C ILE A 424 -3.48 9.29 26.59
N GLN A 425 -4.49 8.99 27.41
CA GLN A 425 -4.72 9.67 28.68
C GLN A 425 -3.61 9.38 29.69
N GLY A 426 -3.18 10.41 30.42
CA GLY A 426 -2.10 10.34 31.40
C GLY A 426 -0.70 10.49 30.80
N ASN A 427 0.31 10.37 31.66
CA ASN A 427 1.72 10.34 31.26
C ASN A 427 2.18 8.89 31.05
N GLN A 428 2.28 8.47 29.79
CA GLN A 428 2.53 7.07 29.40
C GLN A 428 3.92 6.87 28.77
N ILE A 429 4.82 7.84 28.93
CA ILE A 429 6.14 7.82 28.27
C ILE A 429 6.96 6.59 28.67
N ASN A 430 6.85 6.10 29.92
CA ASN A 430 7.55 4.89 30.35
C ASN A 430 7.10 3.64 29.57
N HIS A 431 5.80 3.48 29.32
CA HIS A 431 5.27 2.36 28.55
C HIS A 431 5.67 2.46 27.08
N LEU A 432 5.68 3.67 26.52
CA LEU A 432 6.19 3.95 25.17
C LEU A 432 7.68 3.65 25.05
N SER A 433 8.47 4.03 26.05
CA SER A 433 9.91 3.78 26.06
C SER A 433 10.20 2.29 25.96
N ARG A 434 9.51 1.45 26.75
CA ARG A 434 9.67 -0.02 26.68
C ARG A 434 9.21 -0.57 25.33
N LEU A 435 8.03 -0.15 24.86
CA LEU A 435 7.50 -0.61 23.57
C LEU A 435 8.46 -0.29 22.41
N LEU A 436 8.94 0.95 22.32
CA LEU A 436 9.76 1.39 21.19
C LEU A 436 11.21 0.88 21.26
N LEU A 437 11.82 0.85 22.45
CA LEU A 437 13.23 0.49 22.62
C LEU A 437 13.46 -1.01 22.82
N GLU A 438 12.59 -1.70 23.57
CA GLU A 438 12.80 -3.10 23.96
C GLU A 438 12.10 -4.07 23.00
N GLU A 439 10.86 -3.77 22.61
CA GLU A 439 10.09 -4.68 21.74
C GLU A 439 10.33 -4.37 20.27
N TYR A 440 10.18 -3.10 19.88
CA TYR A 440 10.40 -2.70 18.50
C TYR A 440 11.86 -2.43 18.16
N ASN A 441 12.77 -2.44 19.15
CA ASN A 441 14.21 -2.29 18.93
C ASN A 441 14.58 -1.05 18.08
N ILE A 442 13.81 0.03 18.19
CA ILE A 442 14.05 1.26 17.44
C ILE A 442 15.22 2.02 18.10
N PRO A 443 16.27 2.39 17.35
CA PRO A 443 17.41 3.11 17.90
C PRO A 443 16.99 4.41 18.61
N ARG A 444 17.52 4.64 19.82
CA ARG A 444 17.20 5.81 20.67
C ARG A 444 17.32 7.16 19.95
N LYS A 445 18.23 7.28 18.98
CA LYS A 445 18.45 8.48 18.14
C LYS A 445 17.22 8.89 17.32
N TYR A 446 16.29 7.96 17.07
CA TYR A 446 15.06 8.18 16.31
C TYR A 446 13.82 8.42 17.18
N ILE A 447 14.00 8.60 18.49
CA ILE A 447 12.90 8.86 19.42
C ILE A 447 13.19 10.15 20.19
N GLN A 448 12.23 11.07 20.23
CA GLN A 448 12.31 12.32 20.97
C GLN A 448 11.24 12.35 22.08
N GLY A 449 11.53 13.03 23.18
CA GLY A 449 10.55 13.24 24.27
C GLY A 449 10.62 12.23 25.42
N LEU A 450 11.46 11.19 25.34
CA LEU A 450 11.60 10.20 26.42
C LEU A 450 12.17 10.81 27.72
N GLU A 451 12.89 11.94 27.64
CA GLU A 451 13.39 12.67 28.80
C GLU A 451 12.29 13.26 29.69
N LYS A 452 11.06 13.38 29.17
CA LYS A 452 9.88 13.88 29.92
C LYS A 452 9.17 12.77 30.71
N ALA A 453 9.74 11.57 30.72
CA ALA A 453 9.22 10.43 31.46
C ALA A 453 9.10 10.72 32.97
N PRO A 454 8.08 10.18 33.65
CA PRO A 454 8.01 10.23 35.10
C PRO A 454 9.17 9.42 35.67
N LYS A 455 9.97 10.03 36.56
CA LYS A 455 11.10 9.38 37.22
C LYS A 455 10.63 8.07 37.86
N ALA A 456 11.31 6.96 37.57
CA ALA A 456 11.08 5.71 38.28
C ALA A 456 11.32 5.97 39.77
N GLY A 457 10.27 5.89 40.58
CA GLY A 457 10.40 5.98 42.03
C GLY A 457 11.37 4.89 42.47
N LYS A 458 12.45 5.27 43.18
CA LYS A 458 13.20 4.31 43.99
C LYS A 458 12.17 3.62 44.89
N LYS A 459 11.94 2.31 44.66
CA LYS A 459 11.23 1.49 45.65
C LYS A 459 12.06 1.61 46.94
N LYS A 460 11.47 2.22 47.96
CA LYS A 460 11.97 2.19 49.33
C LYS A 460 11.69 0.82 49.91
#